data_AF-A0A7Y2DGZ6-F1
#
_entry.id   AF-A0A7Y2DGZ6-F1
#
_cell.length_a   1.000
_cell.length_b   1.000
_cell.length_c   1.000
_cell.angle_alpha   90.00
_cell.angle_beta   90.00
_cell.angle_gamma   90.00
#
_symmetry.space_group_name_H-M   'P 1'
#
loop_
_entity.id
_entity.type
_entity.pdbx_description
1 polymer ?
#
loop_
_entity_poly.entity_id
_entity_poly.type
_entity_poly.pdbx_seq_one_letter_code
_entity_poly.pdbx_strand_id
1 'polypeptide(L)'
;VYTEEQEYLPTETAIGPNGDIYVADGYGSDFILQFSHKGEFIKKWGGHDNADENYNLNNAHGVAVDYRDKENPVLIVTSRSDNSFKFFTLDGKYLKTVSLPGAYVCRPVLDDQNLYSGVCWSENQEGQRFSDSGFVTILNGQNKVVSNPGGEAPQYNNGKLQKMYQAKKPIFNHGHDVFVDEDKNLYICQWNAHHTPPIKLERV
;
A
#
# COMPACT_ATOMS: atom_id res chain seq x y z
N VAL A 1 2.03 21.64 -14.36
CA VAL A 1 1.65 20.69 -13.29
C VAL A 1 2.87 20.34 -12.43
N TYR A 2 4.02 20.10 -13.05
CA TYR A 2 5.33 19.94 -12.41
C TYR A 2 6.19 21.19 -12.66
N THR A 3 7.15 21.49 -11.79
CA THR A 3 8.26 22.40 -12.11
C THR A 3 9.35 21.65 -12.87
N GLU A 4 10.32 22.36 -13.45
CA GLU A 4 11.40 21.71 -14.22
C GLU A 4 12.27 20.78 -13.35
N GLU A 5 12.34 21.05 -12.05
CA GLU A 5 13.13 20.29 -11.09
C GLU A 5 12.38 19.08 -10.51
N GLN A 6 11.07 18.97 -10.74
CA GLN A 6 10.27 17.87 -10.21
C GLN A 6 10.31 16.67 -11.15
N GLU A 7 10.86 15.56 -10.67
CA GLU A 7 10.84 14.29 -11.39
C GLU A 7 9.44 13.68 -11.38
N TYR A 8 9.08 13.02 -12.49
CA TYR A 8 7.88 12.20 -12.63
C TYR A 8 8.31 10.75 -12.84
N LEU A 9 8.24 9.98 -11.76
CA LEU A 9 8.64 8.58 -11.67
C LEU A 9 7.50 7.78 -11.03
N PRO A 10 6.40 7.56 -11.78
CA PRO A 10 5.19 6.94 -11.26
C PRO A 10 5.42 5.48 -10.88
N THR A 11 4.74 5.08 -9.81
CA THR A 11 4.81 3.74 -9.21
C THR A 11 3.58 2.91 -9.51
N GLU A 12 2.40 3.53 -9.58
CA GLU A 12 1.14 2.80 -9.70
C GLU A 12 0.00 3.67 -10.26
N THR A 13 -1.03 3.02 -10.79
CA THR A 13 -2.27 3.65 -11.27
C THR A 13 -3.54 2.99 -10.74
N ALA A 14 -4.65 3.73 -10.70
CA ALA A 14 -5.95 3.19 -10.36
C ALA A 14 -7.11 3.74 -11.22
N ILE A 15 -8.00 2.80 -11.55
CA ILE A 15 -9.33 2.83 -12.16
C ILE A 15 -10.47 3.53 -11.39
N GLY A 16 -10.73 4.83 -11.53
CA GLY A 16 -11.93 5.47 -10.95
C GLY A 16 -13.25 4.94 -11.52
N PRO A 17 -14.39 5.04 -10.79
CA PRO A 17 -15.69 4.54 -11.27
C PRO A 17 -16.23 5.32 -12.49
N ASN A 18 -15.80 6.56 -12.68
CA ASN A 18 -16.09 7.40 -13.84
C ASN A 18 -15.04 7.27 -14.97
N GLY A 19 -14.09 6.32 -14.83
CA GLY A 19 -12.96 6.14 -15.74
C GLY A 19 -11.79 7.09 -15.51
N ASP A 20 -11.86 7.98 -14.52
CA ASP A 20 -10.71 8.83 -14.17
C ASP A 20 -9.52 7.97 -13.72
N ILE A 21 -8.33 8.42 -14.09
CA ILE A 21 -7.08 7.73 -13.83
C ILE A 21 -6.39 8.42 -12.67
N TYR A 22 -6.17 7.68 -11.59
CA TYR A 22 -5.35 8.13 -10.49
C TYR A 22 -3.93 7.58 -10.66
N VAL A 23 -2.92 8.41 -10.50
CA VAL A 23 -1.51 8.02 -10.62
C VAL A 23 -0.79 8.38 -9.34
N ALA A 24 -0.08 7.42 -8.76
CA ALA A 24 0.84 7.68 -7.66
C ALA A 24 2.25 7.93 -8.22
N ASP A 25 2.78 9.12 -7.98
CA ASP A 25 4.13 9.51 -8.40
C ASP A 25 5.18 9.20 -7.33
N GLY A 26 5.21 7.94 -6.89
CA GLY A 26 5.83 7.56 -5.63
C GLY A 26 7.36 7.53 -5.57
N TYR A 27 8.05 7.53 -6.71
CA TYR A 27 9.52 7.66 -6.75
C TYR A 27 9.98 9.06 -7.15
N GLY A 28 9.04 9.91 -7.60
CA GLY A 28 9.29 11.30 -7.95
C GLY A 28 8.79 12.22 -6.84
N SER A 29 7.66 12.88 -7.10
CA SER A 29 7.13 13.96 -6.25
C SER A 29 6.23 13.53 -5.09
N ASP A 30 5.88 12.24 -4.99
CA ASP A 30 4.88 11.69 -4.06
C ASP A 30 3.47 12.31 -4.19
N PHE A 31 3.19 13.00 -5.30
CA PHE A 31 1.84 13.44 -5.63
C PHE A 31 0.95 12.27 -6.05
N ILE A 32 -0.33 12.39 -5.73
CA ILE A 32 -1.41 11.68 -6.39
C ILE A 32 -2.00 12.61 -7.44
N LEU A 33 -1.91 12.19 -8.69
CA LEU A 33 -2.43 12.91 -9.84
C LEU A 33 -3.77 12.30 -10.25
N GLN A 34 -4.75 13.12 -10.58
CA GLN A 34 -6.00 12.69 -11.19
C GLN A 34 -6.07 13.21 -12.62
N PHE A 35 -6.31 12.29 -13.55
CA PHE A 35 -6.59 12.59 -14.95
C PHE A 35 -8.02 12.14 -15.29
N SER A 36 -8.66 12.82 -16.23
CA SER A 36 -9.92 12.35 -16.79
C SER A 36 -9.72 11.04 -17.54
N HIS A 37 -10.80 10.32 -17.81
CA HIS A 37 -10.78 9.14 -18.70
C HIS A 37 -10.24 9.43 -20.13
N LYS A 38 -10.03 10.71 -20.49
CA LYS A 38 -9.41 11.15 -21.74
C LYS A 38 -7.92 11.49 -21.60
N GLY A 39 -7.35 11.35 -20.40
CA GLY A 39 -5.96 11.70 -20.09
C GLY A 39 -5.72 13.18 -19.81
N GLU A 40 -6.77 13.98 -19.57
CA GLU A 40 -6.64 15.40 -19.26
C GLU A 40 -6.37 15.57 -17.76
N PHE A 41 -5.36 16.35 -17.39
CA PHE A 41 -5.07 16.61 -15.98
C PHE A 41 -6.23 17.37 -15.29
N ILE A 42 -6.70 16.84 -14.15
CA ILE A 42 -7.76 17.45 -13.35
C ILE A 42 -7.16 18.16 -12.13
N LYS A 43 -6.43 17.42 -11.29
CA LYS A 43 -5.85 17.94 -10.04
C LYS A 43 -4.73 17.05 -9.53
N LYS A 44 -4.04 17.54 -8.51
CA LYS A 44 -3.12 16.76 -7.71
C LYS A 44 -3.21 17.13 -6.23
N TRP A 45 -2.85 16.19 -5.36
CA TRP A 45 -2.65 16.38 -3.92
C TRP A 45 -1.55 15.42 -3.45
N GLY A 46 -1.17 15.45 -2.18
CA GLY A 46 -0.07 14.62 -1.69
C GLY A 46 1.25 15.38 -1.66
N GLY A 47 2.35 14.68 -1.91
CA GLY A 47 3.71 15.23 -1.85
C GLY A 47 4.16 15.52 -0.43
N HIS A 48 5.06 16.48 -0.27
CA HIS A 48 5.74 16.77 0.99
C HIS A 48 5.38 18.16 1.53
N ASP A 49 5.65 18.39 2.83
CA ASP A 49 5.58 19.69 3.49
C ASP A 49 4.25 20.46 3.30
N ASN A 50 3.14 19.73 3.22
CA ASN A 50 1.82 20.32 3.14
C ASN A 50 1.47 21.03 4.46
N ALA A 51 0.65 22.08 4.38
CA ALA A 51 0.14 22.79 5.55
C ALA A 51 -0.68 21.87 6.48
N ASP A 52 -1.39 20.90 5.92
CA ASP A 52 -1.99 19.79 6.65
C ASP A 52 -1.14 18.52 6.45
N GLU A 53 -0.47 18.09 7.51
CA GLU A 53 0.42 16.92 7.51
C GLU A 53 -0.29 15.61 7.12
N ASN A 54 -1.63 15.56 7.22
CA ASN A 54 -2.39 14.40 6.76
C ASN A 54 -2.21 14.16 5.25
N TYR A 55 -1.92 15.20 4.48
CA TYR A 55 -1.66 15.11 3.04
C TYR A 55 -0.23 14.75 2.69
N ASN A 56 0.71 14.75 3.64
CA ASN A 56 2.08 14.34 3.34
C ASN A 56 2.12 12.86 2.96
N LEU A 57 2.84 12.54 1.89
CA LEU A 57 3.11 11.19 1.45
C LEU A 57 4.62 11.01 1.35
N ASN A 58 5.10 9.85 1.80
CA ASN A 58 6.50 9.48 1.78
C ASN A 58 6.64 8.11 1.10
N ASN A 59 7.14 8.13 -0.13
CA ASN A 59 7.12 7.03 -1.08
C ASN A 59 5.69 6.51 -1.31
N ALA A 60 4.91 7.27 -2.08
CA ALA A 60 3.56 7.01 -2.53
C ALA A 60 3.51 5.80 -3.47
N HIS A 61 3.83 4.62 -2.96
CA HIS A 61 4.15 3.47 -3.81
C HIS A 61 2.93 2.81 -4.47
N GLY A 62 1.73 3.09 -3.99
CA GLY A 62 0.53 2.43 -4.47
C GLY A 62 -0.69 3.30 -4.35
N VAL A 63 -1.60 3.13 -5.29
CA VAL A 63 -2.94 3.70 -5.26
C VAL A 63 -3.95 2.63 -5.68
N ALA A 64 -5.09 2.57 -5.00
CA ALA A 64 -6.22 1.74 -5.40
C ALA A 64 -7.54 2.42 -5.06
N VAL A 65 -8.61 2.05 -5.77
CA VAL A 65 -9.97 2.43 -5.40
C VAL A 65 -10.58 1.32 -4.55
N ASP A 66 -11.09 1.70 -3.39
CA ASP A 66 -11.76 0.82 -2.44
C ASP A 66 -13.26 0.81 -2.66
N TYR A 67 -13.74 -0.33 -3.15
CA TYR A 67 -15.16 -0.61 -3.40
C TYR A 67 -15.79 -1.51 -2.33
N ARG A 68 -15.16 -1.69 -1.17
CA ARG A 68 -15.75 -2.48 -0.07
C ARG A 68 -17.07 -1.89 0.43
N ASP A 69 -17.17 -0.55 0.43
CA ASP A 69 -18.44 0.17 0.41
C ASP A 69 -18.71 0.65 -1.03
N LYS A 70 -19.65 -0.01 -1.71
CA LYS A 70 -19.96 0.26 -3.13
C LYS A 70 -20.61 1.62 -3.35
N GLU A 71 -21.31 2.15 -2.35
CA GLU A 71 -22.00 3.43 -2.45
C GLU A 71 -21.06 4.60 -2.22
N ASN A 72 -19.97 4.38 -1.48
CA ASN A 72 -19.00 5.41 -1.12
C ASN A 72 -17.55 4.95 -1.42
N PRO A 73 -17.17 4.79 -2.70
CA PRO A 73 -15.81 4.41 -3.03
C PRO A 73 -14.80 5.49 -2.59
N VAL A 74 -13.66 5.04 -2.10
CA VAL A 74 -12.57 5.90 -1.62
C VAL A 74 -11.25 5.48 -2.24
N LEU A 75 -10.27 6.37 -2.29
CA LEU A 75 -8.89 6.04 -2.66
C LEU A 75 -8.12 5.57 -1.44
N ILE A 76 -7.32 4.52 -1.63
CA ILE A 76 -6.28 4.09 -0.71
C ILE A 76 -4.95 4.41 -1.34
N VAL A 77 -4.11 5.14 -0.62
CA VAL A 77 -2.77 5.52 -1.03
C VAL A 77 -1.78 4.96 -0.03
N THR A 78 -0.76 4.27 -0.52
CA THR A 78 0.35 3.80 0.30
C THR A 78 1.25 4.97 0.65
N SER A 79 1.52 5.23 1.93
CA SER A 79 2.67 6.02 2.34
C SER A 79 3.70 5.06 2.95
N ARG A 80 4.56 4.50 2.08
CA ARG A 80 5.37 3.32 2.43
C ARG A 80 6.33 3.63 3.57
N SER A 81 7.03 4.76 3.49
CA SER A 81 8.03 5.16 4.49
C SER A 81 7.39 5.55 5.82
N ASP A 82 6.12 5.98 5.80
CA ASP A 82 5.32 6.20 7.01
C ASP A 82 4.68 4.90 7.56
N ASN A 83 4.92 3.77 6.88
CA ASN A 83 4.32 2.48 7.18
C ASN A 83 2.79 2.58 7.35
N SER A 84 2.10 3.14 6.34
CA SER A 84 0.66 3.34 6.46
C SER A 84 -0.07 3.32 5.12
N PHE A 85 -1.39 3.13 5.21
CA PHE A 85 -2.32 3.49 4.16
C PHE A 85 -3.07 4.76 4.56
N LYS A 86 -3.12 5.73 3.65
CA LYS A 86 -3.92 6.95 3.76
C LYS A 86 -5.13 6.85 2.85
N PHE A 87 -6.29 7.19 3.39
CA PHE A 87 -7.56 7.13 2.68
C PHE A 87 -8.00 8.53 2.29
N PHE A 88 -8.44 8.67 1.04
CA PHE A 88 -8.96 9.91 0.50
C PHE A 88 -10.30 9.67 -0.18
N THR A 89 -11.16 10.67 -0.23
CA THR A 89 -12.28 10.67 -1.18
C THR A 89 -11.75 10.66 -2.62
N LEU A 90 -12.60 10.28 -3.59
CA LEU A 90 -12.23 10.33 -5.02
C LEU A 90 -11.88 11.74 -5.51
N ASP A 91 -12.35 12.80 -4.84
CA ASP A 91 -12.00 14.20 -5.14
C ASP A 91 -10.74 14.71 -4.39
N GLY A 92 -10.07 13.83 -3.63
CA GLY A 92 -8.77 14.07 -3.01
C GLY A 92 -8.80 14.61 -1.59
N LYS A 93 -9.92 14.52 -0.85
CA LYS A 93 -9.98 14.96 0.55
C LYS A 93 -9.55 13.83 1.49
N TYR A 94 -8.67 14.13 2.43
CA TYR A 94 -8.22 13.17 3.43
C TYR A 94 -9.39 12.67 4.31
N LEU A 95 -9.39 11.36 4.61
CA LEU A 95 -10.40 10.70 5.43
C LEU A 95 -9.80 10.11 6.72
N LYS A 96 -8.73 9.31 6.58
CA LYS A 96 -8.09 8.61 7.70
C LYS A 96 -6.75 8.02 7.31
N THR A 97 -5.97 7.66 8.32
CA THR A 97 -4.73 6.89 8.18
C THR A 97 -4.85 5.57 8.94
N VAL A 98 -4.40 4.48 8.32
CA VAL A 98 -4.23 3.17 8.95
C VAL A 98 -2.75 2.91 9.10
N SER A 99 -2.25 2.95 10.35
CA SER A 99 -0.85 2.70 10.67
C SER A 99 -0.55 1.19 10.67
N LEU A 100 0.56 0.82 10.06
CA LEU A 100 1.07 -0.54 9.87
C LEU A 100 2.52 -0.62 10.38
N PRO A 101 2.75 -0.35 11.67
CA PRO A 101 4.09 -0.11 12.21
C PRO A 101 5.06 -1.24 11.90
N GLY A 102 6.22 -0.89 11.35
CA GLY A 102 7.28 -1.82 10.97
C GLY A 102 7.09 -2.48 9.60
N ALA A 103 6.01 -2.18 8.87
CA ALA A 103 5.75 -2.72 7.54
C ALA A 103 5.84 -1.65 6.45
N TYR A 104 6.87 -1.74 5.61
CA TYR A 104 7.01 -0.94 4.39
C TYR A 104 6.14 -1.55 3.29
N VAL A 105 4.83 -1.31 3.40
CA VAL A 105 3.82 -1.81 2.48
C VAL A 105 3.96 -1.27 1.06
N CYS A 106 3.54 -2.06 0.09
CA CYS A 106 3.44 -1.71 -1.32
C CYS A 106 2.00 -1.34 -1.68
N ARG A 107 1.54 -1.69 -2.88
CA ARG A 107 0.19 -1.40 -3.34
C ARG A 107 -0.86 -2.17 -2.52
N PRO A 108 -1.98 -1.52 -2.15
CA PRO A 108 -3.15 -2.22 -1.62
C PRO A 108 -3.88 -2.98 -2.74
N VAL A 109 -4.17 -4.25 -2.49
CA VAL A 109 -4.91 -5.15 -3.39
C VAL A 109 -6.18 -5.58 -2.67
N LEU A 110 -7.33 -5.35 -3.29
CA LEU A 110 -8.63 -5.63 -2.68
C LEU A 110 -9.24 -6.87 -3.27
N ASP A 111 -9.82 -7.70 -2.40
CA ASP A 111 -10.63 -8.84 -2.77
C ASP A 111 -11.72 -9.05 -1.70
N ASP A 112 -12.98 -9.05 -2.14
CA ASP A 112 -14.19 -8.99 -1.30
C ASP A 112 -14.17 -7.88 -0.24
N GLN A 113 -13.88 -8.24 1.02
CA GLN A 113 -13.81 -7.32 2.16
C GLN A 113 -12.38 -7.14 2.68
N ASN A 114 -11.43 -7.87 2.12
CA ASN A 114 -10.05 -7.86 2.57
C ASN A 114 -9.20 -6.93 1.71
N LEU A 115 -8.16 -6.41 2.34
CA LEU A 115 -7.07 -5.69 1.71
C LEU A 115 -5.78 -6.47 1.96
N TYR A 116 -5.07 -6.79 0.90
CA TYR A 116 -3.79 -7.49 0.88
C TYR A 116 -2.71 -6.50 0.45
N SER A 117 -1.51 -6.63 0.99
CA SER A 117 -0.36 -5.91 0.50
C SER A 117 0.92 -6.70 0.74
N GLY A 118 1.80 -6.67 -0.25
CA GLY A 118 3.20 -7.01 -0.03
C GLY A 118 3.84 -6.04 0.96
N VAL A 119 4.73 -6.55 1.80
CA VAL A 119 5.61 -5.78 2.67
C VAL A 119 7.02 -5.96 2.11
N CYS A 120 7.51 -4.95 1.40
CA CYS A 120 8.80 -5.02 0.69
C CYS A 120 9.98 -4.96 1.65
N TRP A 121 9.82 -4.32 2.81
CA TRP A 121 10.77 -4.41 3.89
C TRP A 121 10.03 -4.41 5.22
N SER A 122 10.63 -5.01 6.24
CA SER A 122 10.17 -4.88 7.61
C SER A 122 11.27 -4.32 8.50
N GLU A 123 10.86 -3.75 9.63
CA GLU A 123 11.78 -3.37 10.69
C GLU A 123 12.19 -4.57 11.54
N ASN A 124 13.40 -4.54 12.10
CA ASN A 124 13.82 -5.44 13.17
C ASN A 124 13.35 -4.90 14.55
N GLN A 125 13.67 -5.62 15.63
CA GLN A 125 13.30 -5.23 17.00
C GLN A 125 13.93 -3.89 17.45
N GLU A 126 15.00 -3.45 16.79
CA GLU A 126 15.67 -2.17 17.02
C GLU A 126 15.02 -1.02 16.23
N GLY A 127 13.99 -1.31 15.42
CA GLY A 127 13.32 -0.34 14.56
C GLY A 127 14.08 0.00 13.28
N GLN A 128 15.04 -0.83 12.88
CA GLN A 128 15.81 -0.63 11.65
C GLN A 128 15.19 -1.44 10.51
N ARG A 129 14.95 -0.77 9.38
CA ARG A 129 14.66 -1.44 8.11
C ARG A 129 15.87 -2.27 7.66
N PHE A 130 15.66 -3.53 7.29
CA PHE A 130 16.74 -4.40 6.84
C PHE A 130 16.42 -5.12 5.52
N SER A 131 17.46 -5.47 4.76
CA SER A 131 17.36 -6.21 3.49
C SER A 131 16.93 -7.66 3.72
N ASP A 132 16.45 -8.33 2.67
CA ASP A 132 16.00 -9.73 2.68
C ASP A 132 14.91 -9.99 3.72
N SER A 133 14.11 -8.95 3.95
CA SER A 133 12.99 -8.95 4.87
C SER A 133 11.68 -8.79 4.10
N GLY A 134 10.56 -9.07 4.74
CA GLY A 134 9.24 -8.89 4.14
C GLY A 134 8.28 -10.03 4.39
N PHE A 135 7.01 -9.75 4.14
CA PHE A 135 5.89 -10.65 4.34
C PHE A 135 4.67 -10.12 3.57
N VAL A 136 3.51 -10.76 3.73
CA VAL A 136 2.23 -10.22 3.25
C VAL A 136 1.43 -9.76 4.45
N THR A 137 0.80 -8.59 4.40
CA THR A 137 -0.17 -8.17 5.42
C THR A 137 -1.59 -8.19 4.86
N ILE A 138 -2.54 -8.66 5.68
CA ILE A 138 -3.95 -8.80 5.31
C ILE A 138 -4.80 -8.06 6.34
N LEU A 139 -5.58 -7.09 5.86
CA LEU A 139 -6.54 -6.32 6.64
C LEU A 139 -7.96 -6.75 6.28
N ASN A 140 -8.87 -6.77 7.26
CA ASN A 140 -10.29 -7.04 7.04
C ASN A 140 -11.08 -5.77 6.63
N GLY A 141 -12.41 -5.89 6.49
CA GLY A 141 -13.31 -4.80 6.09
C GLY A 141 -13.32 -3.60 7.04
N GLN A 142 -12.85 -3.75 8.28
CA GLN A 142 -12.69 -2.68 9.25
C GLN A 142 -11.27 -2.11 9.29
N ASN A 143 -10.42 -2.45 8.31
CA ASN A 143 -9.01 -2.08 8.23
C ASN A 143 -8.17 -2.59 9.41
N LYS A 144 -8.57 -3.68 10.05
CA LYS A 144 -7.78 -4.35 11.09
C LYS A 144 -6.90 -5.41 10.45
N VAL A 145 -5.60 -5.42 10.75
CA VAL A 145 -4.70 -6.50 10.34
C VAL A 145 -5.13 -7.79 11.04
N VAL A 146 -5.46 -8.80 10.24
CA VAL A 146 -5.94 -10.10 10.71
C VAL A 146 -4.95 -11.22 10.47
N SER A 147 -4.01 -11.05 9.52
CA SER A 147 -2.99 -12.05 9.23
C SER A 147 -1.77 -11.41 8.58
N ASN A 148 -0.60 -12.01 8.84
CA ASN A 148 0.65 -11.64 8.19
C ASN A 148 1.39 -12.89 7.67
N PRO A 149 0.99 -13.51 6.54
CA PRO A 149 1.72 -14.67 6.01
C PRO A 149 3.20 -14.35 5.76
N GLY A 150 4.11 -15.16 6.32
CA GLY A 150 5.56 -14.91 6.32
C GLY A 150 6.04 -13.92 7.41
N GLY A 151 5.11 -13.32 8.14
CA GLY A 151 5.36 -12.47 9.30
C GLY A 151 4.91 -13.13 10.62
N GLU A 152 5.12 -12.42 11.72
CA GLU A 152 4.54 -12.77 13.02
C GLU A 152 3.05 -12.40 13.07
N ALA A 153 2.28 -13.15 13.86
CA ALA A 153 0.85 -12.89 14.04
C ALA A 153 0.62 -11.46 14.57
N PRO A 154 -0.36 -10.71 14.02
CA PRO A 154 -0.60 -9.34 14.42
C PRO A 154 -1.03 -9.26 15.90
N GLN A 155 -0.40 -8.38 16.65
CA GLN A 155 -0.72 -8.15 18.06
C GLN A 155 -1.39 -6.80 18.25
N TYR A 156 -2.38 -6.75 19.14
CA TYR A 156 -3.12 -5.54 19.48
C TYR A 156 -3.05 -5.30 20.98
N ASN A 157 -2.66 -4.09 21.39
CA ASN A 157 -2.74 -3.63 22.77
C ASN A 157 -3.74 -2.48 22.83
N ASN A 158 -4.79 -2.61 23.64
CA ASN A 158 -5.88 -1.62 23.75
C ASN A 158 -6.44 -1.17 22.39
N GLY A 159 -6.63 -2.12 21.46
CA GLY A 159 -7.14 -1.84 20.12
C GLY A 159 -6.13 -1.21 19.15
N LYS A 160 -4.90 -0.89 19.58
CA LYS A 160 -3.83 -0.38 18.72
C LYS A 160 -2.96 -1.52 18.20
N LEU A 161 -2.74 -1.57 16.89
CA LEU A 161 -1.81 -2.53 16.27
C LEU A 161 -0.38 -2.26 16.78
N GLN A 162 0.29 -3.32 17.22
CA GLN A 162 1.69 -3.27 17.61
C GLN A 162 2.58 -3.48 16.38
N LYS A 163 3.87 -3.14 16.52
CA LYS A 163 4.86 -3.32 15.45
C LYS A 163 4.84 -4.77 14.95
N MET A 164 4.81 -4.91 13.62
CA MET A 164 4.80 -6.19 12.94
C MET A 164 6.20 -6.55 12.46
N TYR A 165 6.54 -7.83 12.54
CA TYR A 165 7.86 -8.34 12.22
C TYR A 165 7.77 -9.49 11.22
N GLN A 166 8.84 -9.70 10.45
CA GLN A 166 9.01 -10.92 9.68
C GLN A 166 9.10 -12.13 10.64
N ALA A 167 8.60 -13.29 10.20
CA ALA A 167 8.69 -14.51 10.97
C ALA A 167 10.17 -14.94 11.15
N LYS A 168 10.47 -15.60 12.28
CA LYS A 168 11.82 -16.12 12.58
C LYS A 168 12.42 -17.02 11.51
N LYS A 169 11.56 -17.72 10.76
CA LYS A 169 11.93 -18.46 9.55
C LYS A 169 11.36 -17.70 8.36
N PRO A 170 12.16 -16.84 7.70
CA PRO A 170 11.67 -16.02 6.60
C PRO A 170 11.24 -16.90 5.43
N ILE A 171 10.08 -16.57 4.86
CA ILE A 171 9.54 -17.22 3.64
C ILE A 171 9.74 -16.30 2.43
N PHE A 172 9.63 -15.00 2.65
CA PHE A 172 9.71 -13.98 1.60
C PHE A 172 10.92 -13.08 1.81
N ASN A 173 11.55 -12.71 0.69
CA ASN A 173 12.52 -11.63 0.59
C ASN A 173 11.87 -10.53 -0.24
N HIS A 174 11.61 -9.38 0.36
CA HIS A 174 11.04 -8.21 -0.28
C HIS A 174 9.71 -8.47 -1.01
N GLY A 175 8.68 -8.90 -0.28
CA GLY A 175 7.33 -9.10 -0.82
C GLY A 175 6.78 -7.81 -1.42
N HIS A 176 6.71 -7.73 -2.75
CA HIS A 176 6.51 -6.48 -3.46
C HIS A 176 5.07 -6.29 -3.96
N ASP A 177 4.43 -7.33 -4.46
CA ASP A 177 3.01 -7.29 -4.85
C ASP A 177 2.33 -8.62 -4.54
N VAL A 178 1.00 -8.59 -4.47
CA VAL A 178 0.15 -9.75 -4.20
C VAL A 178 -0.93 -9.83 -5.27
N PHE A 179 -1.14 -11.02 -5.81
CA PHE A 179 -2.31 -11.34 -6.61
C PHE A 179 -3.17 -12.37 -5.87
N VAL A 180 -4.48 -12.16 -5.86
CA VAL A 180 -5.47 -13.07 -5.27
C VAL A 180 -6.24 -13.72 -6.40
N ASP A 181 -6.22 -15.05 -6.49
CA ASP A 181 -7.00 -15.79 -7.49
C ASP A 181 -8.45 -16.07 -7.04
N GLU A 182 -9.24 -16.68 -7.91
CA GLU A 182 -10.64 -16.99 -7.64
C GLU A 182 -10.85 -18.01 -6.51
N ASP A 183 -9.89 -18.92 -6.32
CA ASP A 183 -9.84 -19.88 -5.21
C ASP A 183 -9.28 -19.25 -3.92
N LYS A 184 -8.95 -17.96 -3.97
CA LYS A 184 -8.42 -17.13 -2.87
C LYS A 184 -7.04 -17.57 -2.40
N ASN A 185 -6.27 -18.21 -3.29
CA ASN A 185 -4.83 -18.38 -3.14
C ASN A 185 -4.12 -17.05 -3.37
N LEU A 186 -2.92 -16.92 -2.80
CA LEU A 186 -2.10 -15.72 -2.95
C LEU A 186 -0.87 -16.03 -3.81
N TYR A 187 -0.53 -15.12 -4.71
CA TYR A 187 0.71 -15.14 -5.48
C TYR A 187 1.53 -13.93 -5.10
N ILE A 188 2.72 -14.15 -4.53
CA ILE A 188 3.56 -13.09 -3.99
C ILE A 188 4.72 -12.88 -4.95
N CYS A 189 4.75 -11.69 -5.55
CA CYS A 189 5.88 -11.22 -6.35
C CYS A 189 6.93 -10.61 -5.42
N GLN A 190 8.20 -10.91 -5.66
CA GLN A 190 9.30 -10.49 -4.81
C GLN A 190 10.29 -9.62 -5.58
N TRP A 191 10.76 -8.53 -4.99
CA TRP A 191 11.72 -7.62 -5.61
C TRP A 191 13.14 -7.92 -5.12
N ASN A 192 14.13 -7.96 -6.02
CA ASN A 192 15.52 -8.22 -5.63
C ASN A 192 15.68 -9.45 -4.69
N ALA A 193 14.99 -10.54 -5.03
CA ALA A 193 14.86 -11.73 -4.19
C ALA A 193 15.56 -12.94 -4.82
N HIS A 194 16.84 -12.79 -5.16
CA HIS A 194 17.69 -13.84 -5.75
C HIS A 194 17.08 -14.54 -6.98
N HIS A 195 16.39 -13.78 -7.84
CA HIS A 195 15.72 -14.30 -9.05
C HIS A 195 14.67 -15.40 -8.77
N THR A 196 14.03 -15.36 -7.59
CA THR A 196 12.94 -16.28 -7.27
C THR A 196 11.70 -16.01 -8.13
N PRO A 197 10.99 -17.05 -8.60
CA PRO A 197 9.66 -16.87 -9.18
C PRO A 197 8.65 -16.45 -8.10
N PRO A 198 7.45 -15.98 -8.50
CA PRO A 198 6.38 -15.72 -7.54
C PRO A 198 6.07 -16.95 -6.68
N ILE A 199 5.86 -16.72 -5.39
CA ILE A 199 5.51 -17.78 -4.43
C ILE A 199 3.99 -17.88 -4.34
N LYS A 200 3.44 -19.09 -4.51
CA LYS A 200 2.03 -19.37 -4.27
C LYS A 200 1.81 -19.77 -2.81
N LEU A 201 0.85 -19.14 -2.14
CA LEU A 201 0.27 -19.62 -0.89
C LEU A 201 -1.12 -20.17 -1.18
N GLU A 202 -1.33 -21.43 -0.83
CA GLU A 202 -2.63 -22.07 -0.98
C GLU A 202 -3.52 -21.73 0.21
N ARG A 203 -4.78 -21.39 -0.08
CA ARG A 203 -5.76 -21.20 0.98
C ARG A 203 -6.06 -22.55 1.62
N VAL A 204 -5.99 -22.60 2.95
CA VAL A 204 -6.30 -23.76 3.79
C VAL A 204 -7.54 -23.54 4.63
#